data_AF-A0ABD1CRL3-F1
#
_entry.id   AF-A0ABD1CRL3-F1
#
_cell.length_a   1.000
_cell.length_b   1.000
_cell.length_c   1.000
_cell.angle_alpha   90.00
_cell.angle_beta   90.00
_cell.angle_gamma   90.00
#
_symmetry.space_group_name_H-M   'P 1'
#
loop_
_entity.id
_entity.type
_entity.pdbx_description
1 polymer ?
#
loop_
_entity_poly.entity_id
_entity_poly.type
_entity_poly.pdbx_seq_one_letter_code
_entity_poly.pdbx_strand_id
1 'polypeptide(L)' 'MFCSGLSNMQSMGIGGGFIMNLYIKQEGKAYTLDAREISAKASTRDMHLHDPTTTNEGPLSIATPGELKGYWEAHK' A
#
# COMPACT_ATOMS: atom_id res chain seq x y z
N MET A 1 -12.27 -1.00 -5.79
CA MET A 1 -11.35 -1.75 -4.94
C MET A 1 -11.92 -2.08 -3.56
N PHE A 2 -12.74 -1.22 -2.93
CA PHE A 2 -13.41 -1.55 -1.66
C PHE A 2 -14.15 -2.90 -1.64
N CYS A 3 -14.94 -3.21 -2.67
CA CYS A 3 -15.63 -4.51 -2.77
C CYS A 3 -14.65 -5.69 -2.77
N SER A 4 -13.55 -5.60 -3.54
CA SER A 4 -12.50 -6.62 -3.56
C SER A 4 -11.84 -6.81 -2.20
N GLY A 5 -11.66 -5.75 -1.41
CA GLY A 5 -11.16 -5.84 -0.04
C GLY A 5 -12.12 -6.52 0.94
N LEU A 6 -13.41 -6.67 0.58
CA LEU A 6 -14.38 -7.45 1.36
C LEU A 6 -14.49 -8.89 0.86
N SER A 7 -14.59 -9.08 -0.46
CA SER A 7 -14.77 -10.39 -1.08
C SER A 7 -13.47 -11.22 -1.15
N ASN A 8 -12.31 -10.57 -1.16
CA ASN A 8 -10.97 -11.18 -1.19
C ASN A 8 -10.03 -10.49 -0.20
N MET A 9 -10.44 -10.42 1.07
CA MET A 9 -9.78 -9.64 2.13
C MET A 9 -8.32 -10.04 2.38
N GLN A 10 -7.95 -11.30 2.12
CA GLN A 10 -6.58 -11.78 2.26
C GLN A 10 -5.60 -11.24 1.21
N SER A 11 -6.12 -10.67 0.12
CA SER A 11 -5.30 -10.24 -1.04
C SER A 11 -5.05 -8.74 -1.06
N MET A 12 -6.02 -7.93 -0.62
CA MET A 12 -5.92 -6.47 -0.63
C MET A 12 -6.94 -5.84 0.31
N GLY A 13 -6.77 -4.55 0.60
CA GLY A 13 -7.73 -3.76 1.36
C GLY A 13 -7.09 -2.56 2.05
N ILE A 14 -7.90 -1.74 2.72
CA ILE A 14 -7.50 -0.44 3.27
C ILE A 14 -6.28 -0.44 4.21
N GLY A 15 -5.85 -1.60 4.68
CA GLY A 15 -4.64 -1.79 5.48
C GLY A 15 -3.35 -1.97 4.68
N GLY A 16 -3.39 -1.94 3.34
CA GLY A 16 -2.22 -2.07 2.46
C GLY A 16 -1.97 -0.84 1.60
N GLY A 17 -1.52 -1.09 0.37
CA GLY A 17 -1.21 -0.10 -0.65
C GLY A 17 -1.42 -0.64 -2.06
N PHE A 18 -1.29 0.23 -3.05
CA PHE A 18 -1.46 -0.16 -4.46
C PHE A 18 -0.64 0.72 -5.40
N ILE A 19 -0.49 0.26 -6.63
CA ILE A 19 0.00 1.04 -7.75
C ILE A 19 -1.11 1.09 -8.80
N MET A 20 -1.49 2.30 -9.24
CA MET A 20 -2.52 2.48 -10.25
C MET A 20 -1.95 3.22 -11.46
N ASN A 21 -2.05 2.59 -12.62
CA ASN A 21 -1.72 3.24 -13.88
C ASN A 21 -2.99 3.87 -14.47
N LEU A 22 -2.92 5.17 -14.73
CA LEU A 22 -4.00 6.01 -15.22
C LEU A 22 -3.64 6.44 -16.63
N TYR A 23 -4.63 6.54 -17.52
CA TYR A 23 -4.47 7.26 -18.77
C TYR A 23 -5.48 8.41 -18.82
N ILE A 24 -4.97 9.64 -18.84
CA ILE A 24 -5.81 10.83 -18.94
C ILE A 24 -5.93 11.17 -20.43
N LYS A 25 -7.08 10.81 -21.01
CA LYS A 25 -7.34 10.93 -22.45
C LYS A 25 -7.23 12.37 -22.95
N GLN A 26 -7.69 13.34 -22.16
CA GLN A 26 -7.65 14.77 -22.48
C GLN A 26 -6.22 15.28 -22.65
N GLU A 27 -5.28 14.69 -21.92
CA GLU A 27 -3.85 15.05 -21.97
C GLU A 27 -3.05 14.16 -22.91
N GLY A 28 -3.62 13.03 -23.34
CA GLY A 28 -2.91 12.02 -24.13
C GLY A 28 -1.76 11.35 -23.37
N LYS A 29 -1.83 11.31 -22.04
CA LYS A 29 -0.71 10.88 -21.17
C LYS A 29 -1.10 9.79 -20.20
N ALA A 30 -0.14 8.92 -19.92
CA ALA A 30 -0.22 7.94 -18.85
C ALA A 30 0.48 8.46 -17.60
N TYR A 31 -0.09 8.15 -16.44
CA TYR A 31 0.41 8.47 -15.13
C TYR A 31 0.43 7.22 -14.26
N THR A 32 1.35 7.18 -13.30
CA THR A 32 1.36 6.16 -12.26
C THR A 32 1.13 6.84 -10.93
N LEU A 33 0.06 6.43 -10.25
CA LEU A 33 -0.20 6.79 -8.88
C LEU A 33 0.39 5.67 -8.01
N ASP A 34 1.48 6.01 -7.31
CA ASP A 34 2.12 5.14 -6.34
C ASP A 34 1.58 5.43 -4.94
N ALA A 35 0.76 4.50 -4.43
CA ALA A 35 0.23 4.50 -3.07
C ALA A 35 0.69 3.24 -2.33
N ARG A 36 1.90 2.76 -2.65
CA ARG A 36 2.55 1.68 -1.92
C ARG A 36 2.85 2.10 -0.49
N GLU A 37 2.81 1.12 0.41
CA GLU A 37 3.14 1.31 1.80
C GLU A 37 4.57 1.80 1.98
N ILE A 38 4.79 2.61 3.01
CA ILE A 38 6.12 3.09 3.38
C ILE A 38 6.50 2.60 4.77
N SER A 39 7.80 2.41 4.98
CA SER A 39 8.34 2.06 6.28
C SER A 39 7.92 3.07 7.35
N ALA A 40 7.65 2.61 8.56
CA ALA A 40 7.30 3.49 9.67
C ALA A 40 8.50 4.39 10.01
N LYS A 41 8.22 5.60 10.51
CA LYS A 41 9.27 6.58 10.86
C LYS A 41 10.28 6.04 11.89
N ALA A 42 9.85 5.13 12.76
CA ALA A 42 10.68 4.52 13.80
C ALA A 42 11.42 3.25 13.34
N SER A 43 11.24 2.83 12.10
CA SER A 43 11.90 1.63 11.57
C SER A 43 13.41 1.83 11.48
N THR A 44 14.14 0.75 11.75
CA THR A 44 15.61 0.70 11.64
C THR A 44 16.00 -0.41 10.67
N ARG A 45 17.21 -0.33 10.09
CA ARG A 45 17.68 -1.29 9.10
C ARG A 45 17.74 -2.73 9.64
N ASP A 46 17.89 -2.87 10.95
CA ASP A 46 18.30 -4.11 11.61
C ASP A 46 17.11 -4.79 12.32
N MET A 47 15.91 -4.20 12.24
CA MET A 47 14.75 -4.54 13.07
C MET A 47 14.23 -5.98 12.95
N HIS A 48 14.66 -6.73 11.93
CA HIS A 48 14.27 -8.13 11.70
C HIS A 48 15.41 -9.14 11.85
N LEU A 49 16.66 -8.72 12.13
CA LEU A 49 17.84 -9.59 12.03
C LEU A 49 17.85 -10.79 12.98
N HIS A 50 17.21 -10.65 14.15
CA HIS A 50 17.25 -11.67 15.21
C HIS A 50 16.02 -12.57 15.25
N ASP A 51 14.97 -12.23 14.51
CA ASP A 51 13.74 -13.00 14.46
C ASP A 51 13.10 -12.91 13.06
N PRO A 52 13.28 -13.93 12.19
CA PRO A 52 12.73 -13.90 10.85
C PRO A 52 11.19 -13.92 10.82
N THR A 53 10.54 -14.38 11.89
CA THR A 53 9.06 -14.40 11.95
C THR A 53 8.48 -13.00 11.89
N THR A 54 9.20 -12.01 12.44
CA THR A 54 8.81 -10.59 12.43
C THR A 54 8.76 -9.96 11.04
N THR A 55 9.29 -10.63 10.01
CA THR A 55 9.21 -10.15 8.62
C THR A 55 7.80 -10.34 8.05
N ASN A 56 7.10 -11.39 8.46
CA ASN A 56 5.79 -11.76 7.91
C ASN A 56 4.67 -11.63 8.95
N GLU A 57 4.97 -11.78 10.23
CA GLU A 57 3.98 -11.86 11.30
C GLU A 57 4.18 -10.80 12.39
N GLY A 58 3.08 -10.49 13.08
CA GLY A 58 3.06 -9.54 14.17
C GLY A 58 3.08 -8.07 13.73
N PRO A 59 3.07 -7.13 14.68
CA PRO A 59 2.98 -5.70 14.37
C PRO A 59 4.23 -5.15 13.69
N LEU A 60 5.37 -5.83 13.82
CA LEU A 60 6.64 -5.37 13.26
C LEU A 60 6.72 -5.55 11.73
N SER A 61 5.89 -6.43 11.16
CA SER A 61 5.78 -6.63 9.70
C SER A 61 4.87 -5.61 9.01
N ILE A 62 4.20 -4.72 9.77
CA ILE A 62 3.23 -3.76 9.24
C ILE A 62 3.94 -2.46 8.80
N ALA A 63 3.76 -2.10 7.53
CA ALA A 63 4.15 -0.80 6.98
C ALA A 63 3.00 0.22 7.08
N THR A 64 3.27 1.50 6.82
CA THR A 64 2.25 2.56 6.85
C THR A 64 1.31 2.40 5.64
N PRO A 65 0.01 2.14 5.82
CA PRO A 65 -0.91 1.92 4.71
C PRO A 65 -1.11 3.16 3.85
N GLY A 66 -1.09 2.98 2.52
CA GLY A 66 -1.25 4.05 1.53
C GLY A 66 -2.62 4.06 0.84
N GLU A 67 -3.38 2.97 0.94
CA GLU A 67 -4.52 2.70 0.07
C GLU A 67 -5.62 3.78 0.12
N LEU A 68 -6.06 4.21 1.31
CA LEU A 68 -7.08 5.27 1.43
C LEU A 68 -6.61 6.62 0.89
N LYS A 69 -5.33 6.96 1.12
CA LYS A 69 -4.73 8.21 0.62
C LYS A 69 -4.64 8.17 -0.90
N GLY A 70 -4.22 7.03 -1.47
CA GLY A 70 -4.19 6.84 -2.91
C GLY A 70 -5.57 6.97 -3.56
N TYR A 71 -6.61 6.40 -2.95
CA TYR A 71 -7.99 6.55 -3.45
C TYR A 71 -8.46 7.99 -3.46
N TRP A 72 -8.12 8.75 -2.42
CA TRP A 72 -8.42 10.17 -2.36
C TRP A 72 -7.72 10.94 -3.47
N GLU A 73 -6.42 10.70 -3.70
CA GLU A 73 -5.68 11.37 -4.79
C GLU A 73 -6.20 10.98 -6.18
N ALA A 74 -6.65 9.74 -6.38
CA ALA A 74 -7.25 9.30 -7.65
C ALA A 74 -8.66 9.84 -7.90
N HIS A 75 -9.41 10.16 -6.83
CA HIS A 75 -10.79 10.65 -6.91
C HIS A 75 -10.87 12.16 -7.16
N LYS A 76 -9.88 12.92 -6.71
CA LYS A 76 -9.81 14.38 -6.95
C LYS A 76 -9.84 14.72 -8.42
#